data_AF-A0A661SCL2-F1
#
_entry.id   AF-A0A661SCL2-F1
#
_cell.length_a   1.000
_cell.length_b   1.000
_cell.length_c   1.000
_cell.angle_alpha   90.00
_cell.angle_beta   90.00
_cell.angle_gamma   90.00
#
_symmetry.space_group_name_H-M   'P 1'
#
loop_
_entity.id
_entity.type
_entity.pdbx_description
1 polymer ?
#
loop_
_entity_poly.entity_id
_entity_poly.type
_entity_poly.pdbx_seq_one_letter_code
_entity_poly.pdbx_strand_id
1 'polypeptide(L)'
;MTEIRRIIQAPVFARQKKRLQKKQISDLDSAVRKIAGSPESGKLKVGDLGNIRVYKFKSLNTQFLLTYEVTGDTLCLCSVGSHQNFYRNLKKYINR
;
A
#
# COMPACT_ATOMS: atom_id res chain seq x y z
N MET A 1 -2.19 -6.51 19.79
CA MET A 1 -1.75 -6.93 18.44
C MET A 1 -2.99 -7.14 17.61
N THR A 2 -3.20 -6.34 16.56
CA THR A 2 -4.37 -6.48 15.69
C THR A 2 -4.09 -7.61 14.71
N GLU A 3 -4.79 -8.73 14.87
CA GLU A 3 -4.71 -9.86 13.95
C GLU A 3 -5.51 -9.52 12.68
N ILE A 4 -4.82 -9.46 11.52
CA ILE A 4 -5.48 -9.27 10.23
C ILE A 4 -6.07 -10.60 9.78
N ARG A 5 -7.41 -10.67 9.72
CA ARG A 5 -8.15 -11.86 9.28
C ARG A 5 -8.59 -11.77 7.83
N ARG A 6 -8.68 -10.55 7.29
CA ARG A 6 -9.13 -10.30 5.93
C ARG A 6 -8.22 -9.33 5.22
N ILE A 7 -7.86 -9.65 3.98
CA ILE A 7 -7.12 -8.73 3.09
C ILE A 7 -8.00 -8.44 1.88
N ILE A 8 -8.29 -7.16 1.65
CA ILE A 8 -9.01 -6.70 0.46
C ILE A 8 -8.14 -5.74 -0.35
N GLN A 9 -8.47 -5.56 -1.63
CA GLN A 9 -7.71 -4.69 -2.53
C GLN A 9 -8.64 -3.74 -3.29
N ALA A 10 -8.22 -2.49 -3.43
CA ALA A 10 -8.93 -1.52 -4.24
C ALA A 10 -8.77 -1.83 -5.74
N PRO A 11 -9.75 -1.46 -6.60
CA PRO A 11 -9.63 -1.64 -8.05
C PRO A 11 -8.40 -0.96 -8.65
N VAL A 12 -8.01 0.20 -8.10
CA VAL A 12 -6.81 0.95 -8.49
C VAL A 12 -5.53 0.16 -8.16
N PHE A 13 -5.48 -0.47 -6.98
CA PHE A 13 -4.38 -1.36 -6.62
C PHE A 13 -4.27 -2.54 -7.59
N ALA A 14 -5.38 -3.21 -7.90
CA ALA A 14 -5.39 -4.34 -8.82
C ALA A 14 -4.88 -3.96 -10.22
N ARG A 15 -5.29 -2.80 -10.75
CA ARG A 15 -4.79 -2.27 -12.03
C ARG A 15 -3.29 -1.97 -11.98
N GLN A 16 -2.77 -1.44 -10.88
CA GLN A 16 -1.35 -1.16 -10.71
C GLN A 16 -0.52 -2.44 -10.56
N LYS A 17 -1.00 -3.41 -9.78
CA LYS A 17 -0.36 -4.74 -9.62
C LYS A 17 -0.15 -5.42 -10.97
N LYS A 18 -1.12 -5.33 -11.89
CA LYS A 18 -1.02 -5.88 -13.25
C LYS A 18 0.12 -5.30 -14.10
N ARG A 19 0.61 -4.09 -13.76
CA ARG A 19 1.71 -3.43 -14.47
C ARG A 19 3.09 -3.77 -13.90
N LEU A 20 3.13 -4.51 -12.79
CA LEU A 20 4.38 -4.93 -12.14
C LEU A 20 4.94 -6.19 -12.80
N GLN A 21 6.26 -6.27 -12.86
CA GLN A 21 6.97 -7.47 -13.31
C GLN A 21 6.91 -8.56 -12.23
N LYS A 22 7.16 -9.83 -12.61
CA LYS A 22 7.11 -10.99 -11.69
C LYS A 22 7.89 -10.77 -10.39
N LYS A 23 9.11 -10.23 -10.48
CA LYS A 23 9.96 -9.97 -9.30
C LYS A 23 9.37 -8.89 -8.39
N GLN A 24 8.83 -7.82 -8.96
CA GLN A 24 8.14 -6.75 -8.23
C GLN A 24 6.87 -7.25 -7.54
N ILE A 25 6.15 -8.19 -8.17
CA ILE A 25 4.99 -8.85 -7.56
C ILE A 25 5.43 -9.68 -6.34
N SER A 26 6.50 -10.46 -6.46
CA SER A 26 7.05 -11.24 -5.35
C SER A 26 7.48 -10.37 -4.16
N ASP A 27 8.12 -9.23 -4.44
CA ASP A 27 8.52 -8.26 -3.42
C ASP A 27 7.28 -7.60 -2.77
N LEU A 28 6.26 -7.28 -3.58
CA LEU A 28 4.98 -6.76 -3.11
C LEU A 28 4.25 -7.75 -2.20
N ASP A 29 4.14 -9.02 -2.59
CA ASP A 29 3.50 -10.07 -1.78
C ASP A 29 4.25 -10.26 -0.44
N SER A 30 5.58 -10.14 -0.45
CA SER A 30 6.40 -10.15 0.77
C SER A 30 6.11 -8.94 1.67
N ALA A 31 5.95 -7.75 1.08
CA ALA A 31 5.56 -6.55 1.80
C ALA A 31 4.16 -6.67 2.42
N VAL A 32 3.18 -7.21 1.68
CA VAL A 32 1.82 -7.44 2.19
C VAL A 32 1.81 -8.40 3.37
N ARG A 33 2.57 -9.51 3.31
CA ARG A 33 2.69 -10.44 4.45
C ARG A 33 3.28 -9.78 5.69
N LYS A 34 4.30 -8.93 5.52
CA LYS A 34 4.89 -8.15 6.64
C LYS A 34 3.86 -7.21 7.27
N ILE A 35 3.08 -6.52 6.45
CA ILE A 35 2.02 -5.62 6.94
C ILE A 35 0.89 -6.41 7.60
N ALA A 36 0.51 -7.58 7.08
CA ALA A 36 -0.51 -8.42 7.68
C ALA A 36 -0.09 -8.92 9.08
N GLY A 37 1.19 -9.27 9.26
CA GLY A 37 1.74 -9.67 10.56
C GLY A 37 2.05 -8.50 11.50
N SER A 38 2.34 -7.32 10.96
CA SER A 38 2.54 -6.10 11.73
C SER A 38 1.93 -4.91 10.98
N PRO A 39 0.63 -4.62 11.20
CA PRO A 39 -0.07 -3.53 10.51
C PRO A 39 0.52 -2.16 10.83
N GLU A 40 1.30 -2.08 11.90
CA GLU A 40 1.98 -0.88 12.37
C GLU A 40 3.29 -0.56 11.62
N SER A 41 3.76 -1.47 10.76
CA SER A 41 4.99 -1.34 9.97
C SER A 41 5.03 -0.11 9.05
N GLY A 42 3.87 0.33 8.58
CA GLY A 42 3.73 1.50 7.72
C GLY A 42 3.63 2.78 8.53
N LYS A 43 4.24 3.84 8.00
CA LYS A 43 4.15 5.17 8.60
C LYS A 43 2.75 5.71 8.37
N LEU A 44 2.08 6.09 9.45
CA LEU A 44 0.81 6.80 9.37
C LEU A 44 1.05 8.13 8.67
N LYS A 45 0.24 8.43 7.66
CA LYS A 45 0.30 9.72 6.99
C LYS A 45 -0.58 10.69 7.76
N VAL A 46 0.04 11.46 8.66
CA VAL A 46 -0.65 12.48 9.45
C VAL A 46 -1.03 13.67 8.53
N GLY A 47 -2.34 13.95 8.44
CA GLY A 47 -2.99 14.96 7.56
C GLY A 47 -4.46 14.57 7.31
N ASP A 48 -5.15 15.22 6.36
CA ASP A 48 -6.57 14.97 5.94
C ASP A 48 -6.98 13.51 5.63
N LEU A 49 -6.04 12.56 5.60
CA LEU A 49 -6.23 11.17 5.18
C LEU A 49 -6.18 10.19 6.37
N GLY A 50 -7.02 10.46 7.38
CA GLY A 50 -6.93 10.00 8.77
C GLY A 50 -6.60 8.53 9.09
N ASN A 51 -6.69 7.58 8.15
CA ASN A 51 -6.39 6.16 8.39
C ASN A 51 -5.41 5.52 7.38
N ILE A 52 -4.83 6.31 6.47
CA ILE A 52 -3.93 5.75 5.45
C ILE A 52 -2.50 5.63 5.99
N ARG A 53 -1.97 4.40 5.93
CA ARG A 53 -0.57 4.08 6.21
C ARG A 53 0.19 3.87 4.92
N VAL A 54 1.48 4.22 4.95
CA VAL A 54 2.39 4.08 3.81
C VAL A 54 3.56 3.19 4.21
N TYR A 55 3.66 2.05 3.54
CA TYR A 55 4.80 1.15 3.65
C TYR A 55 5.73 1.34 2.46
N LYS A 56 7.02 1.62 2.73
CA LYS A 56 8.05 1.77 1.71
C LYS A 56 8.83 0.46 1.62
N PHE A 57 8.96 -0.08 0.42
CA PHE A 57 9.79 -1.26 0.17
C PHE A 57 10.63 -1.05 -1.09
N LYS A 58 11.82 -1.65 -1.12
CA LYS A 58 12.66 -1.67 -2.31
C LYS A 58 12.36 -2.93 -3.10
N SER A 59 12.24 -2.78 -4.41
CA SER A 59 12.19 -3.89 -5.35
C SER A 59 13.17 -3.58 -6.46
N LEU A 60 14.14 -4.47 -6.67
CA LEU A 60 15.26 -4.23 -7.59
C LEU A 60 15.95 -2.88 -7.26
N ASN A 61 16.04 -1.99 -8.23
CA ASN A 61 16.67 -0.68 -8.10
C ASN A 61 15.66 0.45 -7.81
N THR A 62 14.38 0.13 -7.57
CA THR A 62 13.31 1.12 -7.43
C THR A 62 12.64 1.03 -6.07
N GLN A 63 12.42 2.18 -5.43
CA GLN A 63 11.62 2.27 -4.22
C GLN A 63 10.13 2.37 -4.57
N PHE A 64 9.36 1.43 -4.04
CA PHE A 64 7.91 1.38 -4.13
C PHE A 64 7.27 1.83 -2.82
N LEU A 65 6.08 2.42 -2.95
CA LEU A 65 5.18 2.72 -1.84
C LEU A 65 3.93 1.90 -2.01
N LEU A 66 3.54 1.24 -0.92
CA LEU A 66 2.25 0.60 -0.74
C LEU A 66 1.44 1.44 0.24
N THR A 67 0.27 1.90 -0.19
CA THR A 67 -0.70 2.48 0.72
C THR A 67 -1.75 1.49 1.10
N TYR A 68 -2.07 1.48 2.39
CA TYR A 68 -3.06 0.60 2.96
C TYR A 68 -3.77 1.27 4.12
N GLU A 69 -4.95 0.77 4.42
CA GLU A 69 -5.74 1.14 5.58
C GLU A 69 -6.02 -0.12 6.40
N VAL A 70 -6.13 0.06 7.71
CA VAL A 70 -6.47 -1.02 8.64
C VAL A 70 -7.76 -0.62 9.32
N THR A 71 -8.82 -1.39 9.09
CA THR A 71 -10.15 -1.17 9.67
C THR A 71 -10.54 -2.43 10.42
N GLY A 72 -10.51 -2.39 11.75
CA GLY A 72 -10.70 -3.58 12.58
C GLY A 72 -9.65 -4.65 12.26
N ASP A 73 -10.10 -5.81 11.81
CA ASP A 73 -9.31 -6.97 11.38
C ASP A 73 -9.09 -7.05 9.86
N THR A 74 -9.50 -6.02 9.12
CA THR A 74 -9.39 -5.95 7.66
C THR A 74 -8.24 -5.04 7.23
N LEU A 75 -7.35 -5.59 6.39
CA LEU A 75 -6.30 -4.86 5.70
C LEU A 75 -6.75 -4.50 4.28
N CYS A 76 -6.92 -3.21 4.02
CA CYS A 76 -7.33 -2.68 2.73
C CYS A 76 -6.10 -2.19 1.95
N LEU A 77 -5.75 -2.85 0.85
CA LEU A 77 -4.66 -2.44 -0.05
C LEU A 77 -5.17 -1.39 -1.04
N CYS A 78 -4.76 -0.13 -0.88
CA CYS A 78 -5.32 0.99 -1.63
C CYS A 78 -4.57 1.28 -2.93
N SER A 79 -3.23 1.35 -2.89
CA SER A 79 -2.41 1.74 -4.05
C SER A 79 -0.98 1.21 -3.93
N VAL A 80 -0.35 0.91 -5.07
CA VAL A 80 1.07 0.54 -5.14
C VAL A 80 1.74 1.21 -6.33
N GLY A 81 2.90 1.83 -6.10
CA GLY A 81 3.67 2.45 -7.17
C GLY A 81 4.95 3.13 -6.68
N SER A 82 5.77 3.60 -7.61
CA SER A 82 6.96 4.39 -7.30
C SER A 82 6.59 5.82 -6.84
N HIS A 83 7.52 6.49 -6.16
CA HIS A 83 7.35 7.84 -5.57
C HIS A 83 6.78 8.89 -6.54
N GLN A 84 7.08 8.78 -7.84
CA GLN A 84 6.64 9.71 -8.88
C GLN A 84 5.14 9.56 -9.24
N ASN A 85 4.61 8.33 -9.20
CA ASN A 85 3.19 8.06 -9.45
C ASN A 85 2.32 8.31 -8.21
N PHE A 86 2.91 8.16 -7.01
CA PHE A 86 2.23 8.37 -5.74
C PHE A 86 1.71 9.81 -5.60
N TYR A 87 2.57 10.82 -5.79
CA TYR A 87 2.15 12.23 -5.66
C TYR A 87 1.21 12.70 -6.79
N ARG A 88 1.38 12.20 -8.03
CA ARG A 88 0.46 12.53 -9.15
C ARG A 88 -0.96 12.06 -8.89
N ASN A 89 -1.14 10.84 -8.38
CA ASN A 89 -2.47 10.29 -8.08
C ASN A 89 -3.02 10.81 -6.75
N LEU A 90 -2.17 11.08 -5.75
CA LEU A 90 -2.62 11.63 -4.47
C LEU A 90 -3.21 13.04 -4.62
N LYS A 91 -2.60 13.91 -5.44
CA LYS A 91 -3.17 15.24 -5.75
C LYS A 91 -4.56 15.16 -6.38
N LYS A 92 -4.83 14.14 -7.21
CA LYS A 92 -6.16 13.93 -7.81
C LYS A 92 -7.22 13.48 -6.79
N TYR A 93 -6.80 12.86 -5.69
CA TYR A 93 -7.71 12.41 -4.63
C TYR A 93 -7.95 13.50 -3.57
N ILE A 94 -7.00 14.42 -3.38
CA ILE A 94 -7.10 15.54 -2.43
C ILE A 94 -7.94 16.70 -2.99
N ASN A 95 -8.09 16.80 -4.31
CA ASN A 95 -8.77 17.93 -4.95
C ASN A 95 -10.21 17.60 -5.42
N ARG A 96 -10.88 16.67 -4.73
CA ARG A 96 -12.27 16.30 -4.96
C ARG A 96 -13.05 16.40 -3.67
#